data_AF-A0A0D0DRP0-F1
#
_entry.id   AF-A0A0D0DRP0-F1
#
_cell.length_a   1.000
_cell.length_b   1.000
_cell.length_c   1.000
_cell.angle_alpha   90.00
_cell.angle_beta   90.00
_cell.angle_gamma   90.00
#
_symmetry.space_group_name_H-M   'P 1'
#
loop_
_entity.id
_entity.type
_entity.pdbx_description
1 polymer ?
#
loop_
_entity_poly.entity_id
_entity_poly.type
_entity_poly.pdbx_seq_one_letter_code
_entity_poly.pdbx_strand_id
1 'polypeptide(L)'
;MAELLILFESVINSRWFLWTSIVLFLNKIDIFKTKLPKVQLYPITWGGSDINETAKYISWRFMQVNRTHLSIYPHLMQATDTTNIQLVFTAVRETILQNASKDSGIL
;
A
#
# COMPACT_ATOMS: atom_id res chain seq x y z
N MET A 1 1.88 9.71 -10.77
CA MET A 1 1.53 8.30 -10.51
C MET A 1 2.41 7.32 -11.29
N ALA A 2 2.62 7.52 -12.60
CA ALA A 2 3.47 6.62 -13.40
C ALA A 2 4.89 6.44 -12.82
N GLU A 3 5.58 7.54 -12.50
CA GLU A 3 6.93 7.50 -11.93
C GLU A 3 7.01 6.74 -10.58
N LEU A 4 6.04 6.94 -9.68
CA LEU A 4 5.96 6.22 -8.41
C LEU A 4 5.75 4.72 -8.61
N LEU A 5 4.93 4.33 -9.59
CA LEU A 5 4.69 2.91 -9.91
C LEU A 5 5.95 2.28 -10.50
N ILE A 6 6.67 2.97 -11.39
CA ILE A 6 7.94 2.48 -11.96
C ILE A 6 8.98 2.30 -10.86
N LEU A 7 9.12 3.28 -9.96
CA LEU A 7 10.04 3.18 -8.84
C LEU A 7 9.66 2.01 -7.93
N PHE A 8 8.39 1.91 -7.54
CA PHE A 8 7.92 0.82 -6.68
C PHE A 8 8.14 -0.55 -7.33
N GLU A 9 7.80 -0.69 -8.61
CA GLU A 9 8.03 -1.92 -9.38
C GLU A 9 9.50 -2.32 -9.39
N SER A 10 10.42 -1.35 -9.55
CA SER A 10 11.87 -1.62 -9.53
C SER A 10 12.37 -2.11 -8.18
N VAL A 11 11.76 -1.66 -7.08
CA VAL A 11 12.12 -2.04 -5.71
C VAL A 11 11.55 -3.43 -5.38
N ILE A 12 10.25 -3.63 -5.52
CA ILE A 12 9.59 -4.88 -5.06
C ILE A 12 9.97 -6.11 -5.90
N ASN A 13 10.35 -5.92 -7.17
CA ASN A 13 10.77 -7.01 -8.04
C ASN A 13 12.29 -7.20 -8.08
N SER A 14 13.04 -6.45 -7.25
CA SER A 14 14.48 -6.62 -7.14
C SER A 14 14.82 -7.90 -6.39
N ARG A 15 15.85 -8.61 -6.87
CA ARG A 15 16.35 -9.85 -6.26
C ARG A 15 16.73 -9.68 -4.78
N TRP A 16 17.09 -8.47 -4.38
CA TRP A 16 17.50 -8.13 -3.01
C TRP A 16 16.33 -8.17 -2.02
N PHE A 17 15.08 -8.16 -2.48
CA PHE A 17 13.87 -8.09 -1.65
C PHE A 17 12.98 -9.34 -1.73
N LEU A 18 13.42 -10.42 -2.38
CA LEU A 18 12.61 -11.64 -2.65
C LEU A 18 12.01 -12.32 -1.41
N TRP A 19 12.61 -12.12 -0.24
CA TRP A 19 12.19 -12.74 1.02
C TRP A 19 11.76 -11.71 2.06
N THR A 20 11.41 -10.51 1.61
CA THR A 20 11.07 -9.39 2.49
C THR A 20 9.59 -9.06 2.41
N SER A 21 9.02 -8.78 3.57
CA SER A 21 7.69 -8.18 3.67
C SER A 21 7.80 -6.67 3.50
N ILE A 22 6.87 -6.09 2.74
CA ILE A 22 6.87 -4.66 2.42
C ILE A 22 5.65 -4.00 3.04
N VAL A 23 5.86 -2.92 3.78
CA VAL A 23 4.78 -2.03 4.23
C VAL A 23 4.69 -0.87 3.27
N LEU A 24 3.55 -0.72 2.59
CA LEU A 24 3.32 0.37 1.64
C LEU A 24 2.48 1.46 2.30
N PHE A 25 3.10 2.61 2.58
CA PHE A 25 2.40 3.77 3.10
C PHE A 25 1.93 4.69 1.96
N LEU A 26 0.61 4.78 1.79
CA LEU A 26 -0.05 5.74 0.90
C LEU A 26 -0.37 7.01 1.69
N ASN A 27 0.55 7.97 1.62
CA ASN A 27 0.48 9.22 2.39
C ASN A 27 -0.36 10.32 1.68
N LYS A 28 -0.65 11.41 2.39
CA LYS A 28 -1.38 12.60 1.93
C LYS A 28 -2.85 12.35 1.57
N ILE A 29 -3.50 11.41 2.28
CA ILE A 29 -4.92 11.13 2.07
C ILE A 29 -5.81 12.36 2.34
N ASP A 30 -5.39 13.27 3.20
CA ASP A 30 -6.04 14.56 3.48
C ASP A 30 -6.08 15.46 2.24
N ILE A 31 -4.92 15.69 1.61
CA ILE A 31 -4.82 16.48 0.37
C ILE A 31 -5.61 15.79 -0.75
N PHE A 32 -5.57 14.47 -0.78
CA PHE A 32 -6.33 13.67 -1.72
C PHE A 32 -7.84 13.89 -1.57
N LYS A 33 -8.38 13.82 -0.34
CA LYS A 33 -9.79 14.10 -0.04
C LYS A 33 -10.23 15.49 -0.50
N THR A 34 -9.38 16.51 -0.34
CA THR A 34 -9.71 17.89 -0.74
C THR A 34 -9.63 18.11 -2.25
N LYS A 35 -8.76 17.39 -2.96
CA LYS A 35 -8.52 17.56 -4.39
C LYS A 35 -9.36 16.65 -5.28
N LEU A 36 -9.78 15.48 -4.78
CA LEU A 36 -10.59 14.50 -5.52
C LEU A 36 -11.87 15.11 -6.15
N PRO A 37 -12.64 15.99 -5.47
CA PRO A 37 -13.84 16.59 -6.06
C PRO A 37 -13.54 17.60 -7.18
N LYS A 38 -12.29 18.11 -7.25
CA LYS A 38 -11.87 19.18 -8.15
C LYS A 38 -11.10 18.67 -9.36
N VAL A 39 -10.69 17.40 -9.36
CA VAL A 39 -9.82 16.82 -10.39
C VAL A 39 -10.43 15.49 -10.82
N GLN A 40 -10.82 15.38 -12.09
CA GLN A 40 -11.22 14.10 -12.68
C GLN A 40 -9.98 13.20 -12.79
N LEU A 41 -9.98 12.11 -12.04
CA LEU A 41 -8.99 11.05 -12.19
C LEU A 41 -9.41 10.15 -13.36
N TYR A 42 -8.58 10.10 -14.39
CA TYR A 42 -8.74 9.19 -15.52
C TYR A 42 -7.98 7.88 -15.25
N PRO A 43 -8.57 6.70 -15.55
CA PRO A 43 -9.86 6.51 -16.21
C PRO A 43 -11.02 6.50 -15.19
N ILE A 44 -12.08 7.22 -15.53
CA ILE A 44 -13.33 7.48 -14.78
C ILE A 44 -14.11 6.21 -14.33
N THR A 45 -13.65 5.02 -14.71
CA THR A 45 -14.44 3.78 -14.61
C THR A 45 -14.46 3.13 -13.23
N TRP A 46 -13.62 3.56 -12.27
CA TRP A 46 -13.55 2.95 -10.94
C TRP A 46 -13.44 4.00 -9.84
N GLY A 47 -14.59 4.38 -9.24
CA GLY A 47 -14.64 5.05 -7.93
C GLY A 47 -15.26 6.46 -7.87
N GLY A 48 -15.56 7.11 -8.99
CA GLY A 48 -16.23 8.42 -8.99
C GLY A 48 -15.58 9.44 -8.05
N SER A 49 -16.39 10.21 -7.30
CA SER A 49 -15.93 11.16 -6.27
C SER A 49 -15.66 10.49 -4.90
N ASP A 50 -15.75 9.16 -4.81
CA ASP A 50 -15.61 8.42 -3.56
C ASP A 50 -14.13 8.19 -3.21
N ILE A 51 -13.76 8.68 -2.02
CA ILE A 51 -12.39 8.63 -1.52
C ILE A 51 -11.94 7.19 -1.28
N ASN A 52 -12.82 6.34 -0.76
CA ASN A 52 -12.50 4.98 -0.37
C ASN A 52 -12.29 4.11 -1.63
N GLU A 53 -13.17 4.22 -2.61
CA GLU A 53 -13.03 3.51 -3.88
C GLU A 53 -11.78 3.95 -4.64
N THR A 54 -11.48 5.26 -4.64
CA THR A 54 -10.27 5.74 -5.30
C THR A 54 -9.00 5.33 -4.54
N ALA A 55 -9.03 5.28 -3.21
CA ALA A 55 -7.93 4.78 -2.40
C ALA A 55 -7.69 3.28 -2.64
N LYS A 56 -8.76 2.48 -2.70
CA LYS A 56 -8.69 1.06 -3.10
C LYS A 56 -8.10 0.89 -4.49
N TYR A 57 -8.50 1.72 -5.44
CA TYR A 57 -7.94 1.71 -6.79
C TYR A 57 -6.44 1.98 -6.78
N ILE A 58 -5.98 3.00 -6.06
CA ILE A 58 -4.55 3.32 -5.95
C ILE A 58 -3.80 2.12 -5.34
N SER A 59 -4.27 1.58 -4.22
CA SER A 59 -3.68 0.38 -3.60
C SER A 59 -3.63 -0.79 -4.58
N TRP A 60 -4.72 -1.04 -5.30
CA TRP A 60 -4.79 -2.09 -6.31
C TRP A 60 -3.75 -1.89 -7.41
N ARG A 61 -3.56 -0.65 -7.92
CA ARG A 61 -2.54 -0.35 -8.93
C ARG A 61 -1.12 -0.67 -8.47
N PHE A 62 -0.80 -0.44 -7.20
CA PHE A 62 0.50 -0.84 -6.64
C PHE A 62 0.63 -2.37 -6.50
N MET A 63 -0.45 -3.07 -6.20
CA MET A 63 -0.43 -4.54 -6.15
C MET A 63 -0.25 -5.18 -7.53
N GLN A 64 -0.74 -4.55 -8.60
CA GLN A 64 -0.62 -5.07 -9.97
C GLN A 64 0.83 -5.20 -10.46
N VAL A 65 1.78 -4.46 -9.89
CA VAL A 65 3.19 -4.53 -10.29
C VAL A 65 4.01 -5.54 -9.47
N ASN A 66 3.39 -6.25 -8.53
CA ASN A 66 4.03 -7.28 -7.70
C ASN A 66 4.10 -8.62 -8.44
N ARG A 67 5.19 -8.83 -9.19
CA ARG A 67 5.42 -10.06 -9.98
C ARG A 67 6.08 -11.16 -9.16
N THR A 68 6.73 -10.80 -8.07
CA THR A 68 7.46 -11.69 -7.16
C THR A 68 6.58 -12.26 -6.05
N HIS A 69 5.28 -11.95 -6.05
CA HIS A 69 4.31 -12.39 -5.04
C HIS A 69 4.75 -12.07 -3.60
N LEU A 70 5.44 -10.94 -3.40
CA LEU A 70 5.83 -10.50 -2.07
C LEU A 70 4.60 -10.21 -1.21
N SER A 71 4.77 -10.39 0.10
CA SER A 71 3.80 -9.97 1.09
C SER A 71 3.87 -8.45 1.25
N ILE A 72 2.90 -7.74 0.64
CA ILE A 72 2.81 -6.29 0.69
C ILE A 72 1.57 -5.88 1.48
N TYR A 73 1.76 -5.00 2.47
CA TYR A 73 0.71 -4.53 3.37
C TYR A 73 0.46 -3.03 3.13
N PRO A 74 -0.55 -2.68 2.31
CA PRO A 74 -0.88 -1.29 2.03
C PRO A 74 -1.64 -0.63 3.18
N HIS A 75 -1.18 0.55 3.59
CA HIS A 75 -1.81 1.38 4.62
C HIS A 75 -1.98 2.81 4.14
N LEU A 76 -3.19 3.35 4.32
CA LEU A 76 -3.48 4.76 4.08
C LEU A 76 -3.03 5.56 5.31
N MET A 77 -2.22 6.59 5.09
CA MET A 77 -1.79 7.49 6.14
C MET A 77 -2.11 8.95 5.83
N GLN A 78 -2.46 9.67 6.88
CA GLN A 78 -2.47 11.12 6.89
C GLN A 78 -1.19 11.56 7.62
N ALA A 79 -0.34 12.36 6.96
CA ALA A 79 0.97 12.75 7.49
C ALA A 79 0.90 13.48 8.85
N THR A 80 -0.26 14.08 9.16
CA THR A 80 -0.53 14.78 10.42
C THR A 80 -0.96 13.87 11.57
N ASP A 81 -1.28 12.59 11.30
CA ASP A 81 -1.74 11.64 12.32
C ASP A 81 -0.64 10.60 12.61
N THR A 82 0.43 11.08 13.25
CA THR A 82 1.62 10.29 13.62
C THR A 82 1.35 9.23 14.69
N THR A 83 0.23 9.35 15.41
CA THR A 83 -0.22 8.41 16.43
C THR A 83 -0.48 7.01 15.89
N ASN A 84 -0.80 6.90 14.59
CA ASN A 84 -1.11 5.63 13.95
C ASN A 84 0.11 4.83 13.48
N ILE A 85 1.30 5.43 13.41
CA ILE A 85 2.46 4.73 12.83
C ILE A 85 2.96 3.59 13.72
N GLN A 86 2.96 3.77 15.04
CA GLN A 86 3.37 2.71 15.97
C GLN A 86 2.38 1.54 15.96
N LEU A 87 1.08 1.82 15.90
CA LEU A 87 0.04 0.79 15.77
C LEU A 87 0.20 0.00 14.47
N VAL A 88 0.44 0.68 13.35
CA VAL A 88 0.67 0.01 12.06
C VAL A 88 1.96 -0.83 12.11
N PHE A 89 3.05 -0.31 12.67
CA PHE A 89 4.28 -1.08 12.83
C PHE A 89 4.08 -2.33 13.69
N THR A 90 3.35 -2.22 14.80
CA THR A 90 3.02 -3.36 15.65
C THR A 90 2.17 -4.40 14.91
N ALA A 91 1.11 -3.96 14.23
CA ALA A 91 0.23 -4.86 13.47
C ALA A 91 0.97 -5.57 12.31
N VAL A 92 1.85 -4.85 11.61
CA VAL A 92 2.72 -5.45 10.58
C VAL A 92 3.66 -6.47 11.21
N ARG A 93 4.30 -6.12 12.32
CA ARG A 93 5.24 -7.01 13.01
C ARG A 93 4.55 -8.31 13.42
N GLU A 94 3.35 -8.23 13.99
CA GLU A 94 2.53 -9.38 14.32
C GLU A 94 2.15 -10.19 13.08
N THR A 95 1.75 -9.53 11.99
CA THR A 95 1.37 -10.23 10.75
C THR A 95 2.56 -10.98 10.14
N ILE A 96 3.75 -10.38 10.17
CA ILE A 96 4.99 -11.03 9.73
C ILE A 96 5.33 -12.21 10.64
N LEU A 97 5.23 -12.05 11.96
CA LEU A 97 5.45 -13.12 12.94
C LEU A 97 4.47 -14.28 12.75
N GLN A 98 3.19 -13.98 12.54
CA GLN A 98 2.16 -14.99 12.30
C GLN A 98 2.40 -15.77 11.00
N ASN A 99 2.82 -15.09 9.92
CA ASN A 99 3.15 -15.76 8.67
C ASN A 99 4.41 -16.65 8.82
N ALA A 100 5.46 -16.16 9.49
CA ALA A 100 6.64 -16.95 9.77
C ALA A 100 6.33 -18.19 10.63
N SER A 101 5.45 -18.06 11.63
CA SER A 101 5.00 -19.18 12.47
C SER A 101 4.23 -20.22 11.67
N LYS A 102 3.33 -19.81 10.76
CA LYS A 102 2.60 -20.71 9.86
C LYS A 102 3.53 -21.46 8.91
N ASP A 103 4.52 -20.77 8.33
CA ASP A 103 5.50 -21.39 7.43
C ASP A 103 6.41 -22.39 8.15
N SER A 104 6.63 -22.20 9.47
CA SER A 104 7.41 -23.11 10.31
C SER A 104 6.62 -24.32 10.85
N GLY A 105 5.30 -24.39 10.64
CA GLY A 105 4.44 -25.47 11.14
C GLY A 105 4.26 -25.50 12.66
N ILE A 106 4.62 -24.41 13.36
CA ILE A 106 4.47 -24.28 14.82
C ILE A 106 3.02 -23.91 15.20
N LEU A 107 2.19 -23.54 14.23
CA LEU A 107 0.75 -23.32 14.36
C LEU A 107 -0.04 -24.08 13.29
#